data_AF-A0A6S6T4L8-F1
#
_entry.id   AF-A0A6S6T4L8-F1
#
_cell.length_a   1.000
_cell.length_b   1.000
_cell.length_c   1.000
_cell.angle_alpha   90.00
_cell.angle_beta   90.00
_cell.angle_gamma   90.00
#
_symmetry.space_group_name_H-M   'P 1'
#
loop_
_entity.id
_entity.type
_entity.pdbx_description
1 polymer ?
#
loop_
_entity_poly.entity_id
_entity_poly.type
_entity_poly.pdbx_seq_one_letter_code
_entity_poly.pdbx_strand_id
1 'polypeptide(L)'
;MEATLLLKIIAVSEVLLLIVALIIGVLWIQTPEANYEPVLVFMGFLLTILEVVRRKIKPKPSKEFDVGEQNNLSRDYTRRYLDQPHQCHFINNLPKFKKAVEQSSQELWDSGITANMRQGSYDLINSLQDYWVKLAEFFPPMHFDGKEPREYISEYTKSRFVFHRANMEPNGPGTGGSIVHVMCGGSVIEDLEKMIEETVCTLSLSSDSINFKDWKQQWRGKA
;
A
#
# COMPACT_ATOMS: atom_id res chain seq x y z
N MET A 1 7.34 30.87 17.43
CA MET A 1 8.08 29.69 17.93
C MET A 1 7.88 28.59 16.91
N GLU A 2 8.95 28.17 16.22
CA GLU A 2 8.87 27.17 15.14
C GLU A 2 8.34 25.82 15.68
N ALA A 3 7.43 25.17 14.95
CA ALA A 3 6.82 23.89 15.35
C ALA A 3 7.88 22.81 15.65
N THR A 4 9.02 22.88 14.95
CA THR A 4 10.20 22.03 15.15
C THR A 4 10.84 22.23 16.52
N LEU A 5 10.91 23.47 17.01
CA LEU A 5 11.45 23.80 18.33
C LEU A 5 10.51 23.30 19.44
N LEU A 6 9.21 23.41 19.20
CA LEU A 6 8.14 22.95 20.10
C LEU A 6 8.13 21.41 20.24
N LEU A 7 8.30 20.67 19.13
CA LEU A 7 8.42 19.21 19.13
C LEU A 7 9.69 18.73 19.86
N LYS A 8 10.82 19.44 19.70
CA LYS A 8 12.06 19.13 20.43
C LYS A 8 11.88 19.31 21.93
N ILE A 9 11.22 20.39 22.36
CA ILE A 9 10.92 20.64 23.78
C ILE A 9 10.02 19.53 24.35
N ILE A 10 8.97 19.13 23.61
CA ILE A 10 8.08 18.04 24.04
C ILE A 10 8.86 16.72 24.20
N ALA A 11 9.70 16.35 23.22
CA ALA A 11 10.49 15.13 23.29
C ALA A 11 11.48 15.13 24.48
N VAL A 12 12.13 16.26 24.74
CA VAL A 12 13.03 16.42 25.90
C VAL A 12 12.25 16.30 27.22
N SER A 13 11.05 16.90 27.30
CA SER A 13 10.19 16.81 28.48
C SER A 13 9.70 15.39 28.76
N GLU A 14 9.38 14.62 27.71
CA GLU A 14 8.96 13.22 27.81
C GLU A 14 10.06 12.34 28.40
N VAL A 15 11.29 12.47 27.89
CA VAL A 15 12.46 11.73 28.39
C VAL A 15 12.76 12.09 29.85
N LEU A 16 12.70 13.37 30.21
CA LEU A 16 12.91 13.80 31.59
C LEU A 16 11.85 13.23 32.54
N LEU A 17 10.58 13.23 32.14
CA LEU A 17 9.49 12.66 32.93
C LEU A 17 9.65 11.15 33.13
N LEU A 18 10.09 10.41 32.09
CA LEU A 18 10.38 8.99 32.21
C LEU A 18 11.54 8.71 33.18
N ILE A 19 12.61 9.50 33.11
CA ILE A 19 13.75 9.37 34.04
C ILE A 19 13.30 9.62 35.48
N VAL A 20 12.51 10.68 35.71
CA VAL A 20 11.97 10.99 37.05
C VAL A 20 11.06 9.88 37.56
N ALA A 21 10.17 9.35 36.70
CA ALA A 21 9.30 8.23 37.06
C ALA A 21 10.09 6.97 37.44
N LEU A 22 11.17 6.66 36.71
CA LEU A 22 12.06 5.54 37.01
C LEU A 22 12.79 5.73 38.35
N ILE A 23 13.29 6.94 38.63
CA ILE A 23 13.93 7.25 39.92
C ILE A 23 12.94 7.08 41.07
N ILE A 24 11.72 7.60 40.93
CA ILE A 24 10.67 7.44 41.94
C ILE A 24 10.29 5.97 42.11
N GLY A 25 10.22 5.19 41.03
CA GLY A 25 9.99 3.74 41.10
C GLY A 25 11.08 3.00 41.88
N VAL A 26 12.35 3.35 41.68
CA VAL A 26 13.48 2.78 42.44
C VAL A 26 13.41 3.20 43.91
N LEU A 27 13.09 4.46 44.20
CA LEU A 27 12.92 4.94 45.57
C LEU A 27 11.75 4.26 46.28
N TRP A 28 10.67 3.94 45.57
CA TRP A 28 9.53 3.21 46.13
C TRP A 28 9.91 1.78 46.52
N ILE A 29 10.75 1.10 45.74
CA ILE A 29 11.30 -0.22 46.10
C ILE A 29 12.16 -0.14 47.36
N GLN A 30 12.93 0.94 47.53
CA GLN A 30 13.79 1.14 48.70
C GLN A 30 13.05 1.65 49.93
N THR A 31 11.96 2.39 49.75
CA THR A 31 11.15 3.03 50.81
C THR A 31 9.65 2.83 50.55
N PRO A 32 9.12 1.60 50.75
CA PRO A 32 7.73 1.26 50.42
C PRO A 32 6.70 1.96 51.32
N GLU A 33 7.11 2.45 52.50
CA GLU A 33 6.29 3.23 53.44
C GLU A 33 5.92 4.63 52.89
N ALA A 34 6.68 5.14 51.92
CA ALA A 34 6.42 6.43 51.31
C ALA A 34 5.41 6.28 50.15
N ASN A 35 4.32 7.03 50.22
CA ASN A 35 3.17 6.95 49.33
C ASN A 35 3.44 7.58 47.94
N TYR A 36 4.31 6.95 47.14
CA TYR A 36 4.68 7.42 45.80
C TYR A 36 3.69 7.02 44.69
N GLU A 37 2.72 6.15 44.99
CA GLU A 37 1.74 5.64 44.03
C GLU A 37 0.94 6.76 43.34
N PRO A 38 0.38 7.78 44.03
CA PRO A 38 -0.34 8.87 43.38
C PRO A 38 0.55 9.67 42.43
N VAL A 39 1.84 9.82 42.75
CA VAL A 39 2.80 10.56 41.93
C VAL A 39 3.13 9.79 40.65
N LEU A 40 3.34 8.46 40.75
CA LEU A 40 3.59 7.62 39.58
C LEU A 40 2.37 7.55 38.64
N VAL A 41 1.15 7.47 39.18
CA VAL A 41 -0.09 7.50 38.39
C VAL A 41 -0.24 8.84 37.67
N PHE A 42 0.00 9.95 38.37
CA PHE A 42 -0.05 11.28 37.78
C PHE A 42 0.97 11.45 36.64
N MET A 43 2.19 10.95 36.83
CA MET A 43 3.25 10.98 35.81
C MET A 43 2.88 10.13 34.59
N GLY A 44 2.29 8.95 34.80
CA GLY A 44 1.77 8.12 33.71
C GLY A 44 0.70 8.83 32.89
N PHE A 45 -0.23 9.52 33.55
CA PHE A 45 -1.25 10.31 32.87
C PHE A 45 -0.62 11.48 32.08
N LEU A 46 0.35 12.18 32.66
CA LEU A 46 1.04 13.29 32.00
C LEU A 46 1.79 12.84 30.73
N LEU A 47 2.42 11.67 30.75
CA LEU A 47 3.05 11.05 29.58
C LEU A 47 2.03 10.78 28.46
N THR A 48 0.85 10.26 28.80
CA THR A 48 -0.20 10.03 27.78
C THR A 48 -0.73 11.32 27.16
N ILE A 49 -0.87 12.40 27.95
CA ILE A 49 -1.27 13.71 27.44
C ILE A 49 -0.21 14.27 26.49
N LEU A 50 1.07 14.19 26.87
CA LEU A 50 2.17 14.66 26.04
C LEU A 50 2.24 13.94 24.69
N GLU A 51 1.99 12.63 24.67
CA GLU A 51 1.91 11.84 23.43
C GLU A 51 0.73 12.29 22.54
N VAL A 52 -0.45 12.56 23.12
CA VAL A 52 -1.61 13.08 22.37
C VAL A 52 -1.33 14.48 21.80
N VAL A 53 -0.70 15.35 22.57
CA VAL A 53 -0.30 16.70 22.14
C VAL A 53 0.75 16.61 21.03
N ARG A 54 1.74 15.74 21.18
CA ARG A 54 2.75 15.45 20.16
C ARG A 54 2.12 14.99 18.85
N ARG A 55 1.10 14.12 18.90
CA ARG A 55 0.37 13.66 17.70
C ARG A 55 -0.41 14.77 16.99
N LYS A 56 -0.94 15.75 17.74
CA LYS A 56 -1.66 16.89 17.16
C LYS A 56 -0.72 17.96 16.59
N ILE A 57 0.46 18.13 17.19
CA ILE A 57 1.45 19.14 16.79
C ILE A 57 2.38 18.60 15.70
N LYS A 58 2.66 17.29 15.69
CA LYS A 58 3.35 16.65 14.58
C LYS A 58 2.47 16.88 13.35
N PRO A 59 2.91 17.70 12.38
CA PRO A 59 2.13 17.83 11.16
C PRO A 59 1.93 16.41 10.63
N LYS A 60 0.68 16.07 10.31
CA LYS A 60 0.40 14.95 9.42
C LYS A 60 1.40 15.13 8.28
N PRO A 61 2.22 14.13 7.91
CA PRO A 61 3.14 14.31 6.80
C PRO A 61 2.28 14.51 5.55
N SER A 62 1.86 15.74 5.27
CA SER A 62 1.89 16.25 3.93
C SER A 62 3.36 16.15 3.57
N LYS A 63 3.71 15.13 2.77
CA LYS A 63 4.93 15.23 1.97
C LYS A 63 4.78 16.53 1.18
N GLU A 64 5.25 17.63 1.74
CA GLU A 64 5.56 18.82 0.96
C GLU A 64 6.72 18.33 0.11
N PHE A 65 6.36 17.94 -1.11
CA PHE A 65 7.18 17.15 -2.00
C PHE A 65 8.41 17.99 -2.33
N ASP A 66 9.58 17.59 -1.81
CA ASP A 66 10.81 18.36 -1.96
C ASP A 66 11.12 18.47 -3.46
N VAL A 67 11.18 19.71 -3.96
CA VAL A 67 11.48 20.02 -5.37
C VAL A 67 12.84 19.43 -5.77
N GLY A 68 13.74 19.19 -4.81
CA GLY A 68 15.00 18.47 -5.02
C GLY A 68 14.83 16.96 -5.26
N GLU A 69 13.87 16.32 -4.61
CA GLU A 69 13.56 14.89 -4.75
C GLU A 69 12.77 14.62 -6.03
N GLN A 70 11.83 15.51 -6.38
CA GLN A 70 11.09 15.46 -7.63
C GLN A 70 11.99 15.59 -8.87
N ASN A 71 13.04 16.42 -8.80
CA ASN A 71 14.02 16.56 -9.87
C ASN A 71 14.91 15.32 -10.06
N ASN A 72 15.17 14.55 -9.01
CA ASN A 72 15.90 13.28 -9.12
C ASN A 72 15.00 12.13 -9.59
N LEU A 73 13.76 12.05 -9.11
CA LEU A 73 12.77 11.05 -9.56
C LEU A 73 12.31 11.30 -11.01
N SER A 74 12.09 12.57 -11.40
CA SER A 74 11.75 12.95 -12.78
C SER A 74 12.90 12.75 -13.77
N ARG A 75 14.16 12.64 -13.31
CA ARG A 75 15.30 12.36 -14.20
C ARG A 75 15.34 10.91 -14.68
N ASP A 76 14.77 9.96 -13.93
CA ASP A 76 14.72 8.54 -14.30
C ASP A 76 13.32 8.08 -14.78
N TYR A 77 12.30 8.92 -14.58
CA TYR A 77 10.94 8.62 -15.00
C TYR A 77 10.74 8.78 -16.51
N THR A 78 10.63 7.66 -17.23
CA THR A 78 10.31 7.66 -18.66
C THR A 78 8.81 7.83 -18.86
N ARG A 79 8.35 9.08 -19.05
CA ARG A 79 6.97 9.36 -19.45
C ARG A 79 6.75 8.96 -20.90
N ARG A 80 5.74 8.12 -21.14
CA ARG A 80 5.25 7.77 -22.48
C ARG A 80 4.09 8.66 -22.89
N TYR A 81 3.98 8.86 -24.19
CA TYR A 81 2.87 9.54 -24.82
C TYR A 81 2.10 8.54 -25.69
N LEU A 82 0.90 8.94 -26.12
CA LEU A 82 0.01 8.14 -26.98
C LEU A 82 -0.18 8.81 -28.36
N ASP A 83 0.74 9.70 -28.73
CA ASP A 83 0.71 10.48 -29.96
C ASP A 83 1.03 9.63 -31.21
N GLN A 84 1.64 8.46 -31.02
CA GLN A 84 2.00 7.54 -32.08
C GLN A 84 1.37 6.15 -31.87
N PRO A 85 0.83 5.50 -32.91
CA PRO A 85 0.21 4.17 -32.79
C PRO A 85 1.12 3.10 -32.18
N HIS A 86 2.43 3.17 -32.44
CA HIS A 86 3.39 2.20 -31.92
C HIS A 86 3.59 2.28 -30.39
N GLN A 87 3.30 3.43 -29.77
CA GLN A 87 3.37 3.58 -28.31
C GLN A 87 2.25 2.81 -27.61
N CYS A 88 1.16 2.50 -28.32
CA CYS A 88 0.03 1.71 -27.82
C CYS A 88 0.28 0.19 -27.91
N HIS A 89 1.40 -0.28 -28.49
CA HIS A 89 1.66 -1.72 -28.65
C HIS A 89 1.61 -2.49 -27.34
N PHE A 90 2.15 -1.92 -26.27
CA PHE A 90 2.08 -2.54 -24.95
C PHE A 90 0.63 -2.71 -24.49
N ILE A 91 -0.15 -1.63 -24.52
CA ILE A 91 -1.57 -1.61 -24.12
C ILE A 91 -2.36 -2.63 -24.94
N ASN A 92 -2.21 -2.61 -26.26
CA ASN A 92 -2.93 -3.48 -27.18
C ASN A 92 -2.57 -4.98 -27.02
N ASN A 93 -1.40 -5.30 -26.46
CA ASN A 93 -1.00 -6.70 -26.22
C ASN A 93 -1.24 -7.17 -24.78
N LEU A 94 -1.68 -6.30 -23.85
CA LEU A 94 -1.99 -6.70 -22.47
C LEU A 94 -2.89 -7.94 -22.34
N PRO A 95 -3.99 -8.08 -23.11
CA PRO A 95 -4.81 -9.29 -23.04
C PRO A 95 -4.06 -10.56 -23.38
N LYS A 96 -3.10 -10.51 -24.33
CA LYS A 96 -2.28 -11.66 -24.70
C LYS A 96 -1.27 -11.99 -23.60
N PHE A 97 -0.64 -10.98 -23.01
CA PHE A 97 0.31 -11.17 -21.91
C PHE A 97 -0.37 -11.79 -20.70
N LYS A 98 -1.54 -11.25 -20.29
CA LYS A 98 -2.37 -11.82 -19.22
C LYS A 98 -2.71 -13.29 -19.52
N LYS A 99 -3.23 -13.59 -20.72
CA LYS A 99 -3.59 -14.95 -21.10
C LYS A 99 -2.43 -15.95 -21.00
N ALA A 100 -1.21 -15.53 -21.36
CA ALA A 100 -0.03 -16.39 -21.24
C ALA A 100 0.30 -16.71 -19.77
N VAL A 101 0.20 -15.73 -18.87
CA VAL A 101 0.42 -15.92 -17.43
C VAL A 101 -0.71 -16.72 -16.78
N GLU A 102 -1.96 -16.49 -17.19
CA GLU A 102 -3.11 -17.28 -16.75
C GLU A 102 -2.94 -18.76 -17.10
N GLN A 103 -2.45 -19.07 -18.31
CA GLN A 103 -2.20 -20.45 -18.72
C GLN A 103 -1.18 -21.16 -17.81
N SER A 104 -0.05 -20.51 -17.47
CA SER A 104 0.90 -21.10 -16.51
C SER A 104 0.36 -21.15 -15.08
N SER A 105 -0.48 -20.19 -14.69
CA SER A 105 -1.10 -20.15 -13.37
C SER A 105 -2.17 -21.23 -13.20
N GLN A 106 -2.86 -21.58 -14.29
CA GLN A 106 -3.90 -22.61 -14.33
C GLN A 106 -3.36 -23.98 -13.91
N GLU A 107 -2.16 -24.36 -14.36
CA GLU A 107 -1.52 -25.62 -13.95
C GLU A 107 -1.34 -25.72 -12.42
N LEU A 108 -1.04 -24.58 -11.78
CA LEU A 108 -0.91 -24.50 -10.32
C LEU A 108 -2.27 -24.52 -9.62
N TRP A 109 -3.29 -23.87 -10.20
CA TRP A 109 -4.66 -23.89 -9.69
C TRP A 109 -5.29 -25.29 -9.77
N ASP A 110 -5.02 -26.03 -10.85
CA ASP A 110 -5.55 -27.38 -11.08
C ASP A 110 -4.87 -28.46 -10.23
N SER A 111 -3.77 -28.12 -9.54
CA SER A 111 -3.03 -29.08 -8.71
C SER A 111 -3.80 -29.60 -7.49
N GLY A 112 -4.84 -28.88 -7.04
CA GLY A 112 -5.58 -29.17 -5.80
C GLY A 112 -4.78 -28.96 -4.51
N ILE A 113 -3.52 -28.55 -4.59
CA ILE A 113 -2.65 -28.27 -3.44
C ILE A 113 -2.73 -26.78 -3.13
N THR A 114 -3.32 -26.42 -1.99
CA THR A 114 -3.55 -25.00 -1.61
C THR A 114 -2.31 -24.11 -1.68
N ALA A 115 -1.12 -24.64 -1.38
CA ALA A 115 0.14 -23.90 -1.51
C ALA A 115 0.47 -23.56 -2.98
N ASN A 116 0.29 -24.50 -3.90
CA ASN A 116 0.50 -24.31 -5.34
C ASN A 116 -0.57 -23.37 -5.91
N MET A 117 -1.83 -23.61 -5.57
CA MET A 117 -2.93 -22.74 -6.02
C MET A 117 -2.68 -21.28 -5.63
N ARG A 118 -2.24 -21.07 -4.39
CA ARG A 118 -1.84 -19.74 -3.89
C ARG A 118 -0.66 -19.17 -4.68
N GLN A 119 0.32 -19.99 -5.03
CA GLN A 119 1.45 -19.55 -5.86
C GLN A 119 0.97 -19.09 -7.25
N GLY A 120 0.11 -19.86 -7.92
CA GLY A 120 -0.45 -19.46 -9.21
C GLY A 120 -1.20 -18.13 -9.14
N SER A 121 -1.91 -17.86 -8.04
CA SER A 121 -2.53 -16.54 -7.84
C SER A 121 -1.49 -15.43 -7.70
N TYR A 122 -0.39 -15.66 -6.96
CA TYR A 122 0.68 -14.67 -6.84
C TYR A 122 1.41 -14.41 -8.15
N ASP A 123 1.61 -15.42 -8.99
CA ASP A 123 2.27 -15.27 -10.30
C ASP A 123 1.48 -14.32 -11.21
N LEU A 124 0.15 -14.50 -11.26
CA LEU A 124 -0.72 -13.58 -11.99
C LEU A 124 -0.79 -12.20 -11.34
N ILE A 125 -0.92 -12.10 -10.00
CA ILE A 125 -0.94 -10.82 -9.29
C ILE A 125 0.32 -9.99 -9.56
N ASN A 126 1.49 -10.60 -9.48
CA ASN A 126 2.76 -9.92 -9.74
C ASN A 126 2.82 -9.38 -11.18
N SER A 127 2.37 -10.19 -12.14
CA SER A 127 2.30 -9.79 -13.55
C SER A 127 1.33 -8.61 -13.75
N LEU A 128 0.15 -8.66 -13.14
CA LEU A 128 -0.83 -7.56 -13.18
C LEU A 128 -0.29 -6.28 -12.54
N GLN A 129 0.42 -6.37 -11.40
CA GLN A 129 1.08 -5.21 -10.80
C GLN A 129 2.10 -4.59 -11.75
N ASP A 130 2.94 -5.40 -12.39
CA ASP A 130 3.93 -4.92 -13.35
C ASP A 130 3.27 -4.28 -14.58
N TYR A 131 2.17 -4.84 -15.06
CA TYR A 131 1.39 -4.25 -16.14
C TYR A 131 0.85 -2.88 -15.76
N TRP A 132 0.28 -2.76 -14.55
CA TRP A 132 -0.27 -1.50 -14.08
C TRP A 132 0.83 -0.45 -13.83
N VAL A 133 2.00 -0.86 -13.33
CA VAL A 133 3.18 0.02 -13.22
C VAL A 133 3.62 0.53 -14.59
N LYS A 134 3.59 -0.33 -15.63
CA LYS A 134 3.91 0.11 -16.99
C LYS A 134 2.84 0.99 -17.62
N LEU A 135 1.56 0.79 -17.29
CA LEU A 135 0.50 1.73 -17.65
C LEU A 135 0.65 3.08 -16.95
N ALA A 136 1.22 3.10 -15.74
CA ALA A 136 1.46 4.33 -15.02
C ALA A 136 2.44 5.26 -15.75
N GLU A 137 3.34 4.74 -16.61
CA GLU A 137 4.29 5.54 -17.41
C GLU A 137 3.59 6.53 -18.37
N PHE A 138 2.30 6.37 -18.65
CA PHE A 138 1.51 7.30 -19.46
C PHE A 138 0.96 8.51 -18.66
N PHE A 139 1.15 8.52 -17.35
CA PHE A 139 0.74 9.60 -16.46
C PHE A 139 1.94 10.47 -16.06
N PRO A 140 1.72 11.67 -15.49
CA PRO A 140 2.80 12.43 -14.89
C PRO A 140 3.51 11.69 -13.75
N PRO A 141 4.77 12.02 -13.43
CA PRO A 141 5.43 11.51 -12.23
C PRO A 141 4.61 11.80 -10.97
N MET A 142 4.60 10.86 -10.02
CA MET A 142 3.88 10.98 -8.74
C MET A 142 2.37 11.25 -8.87
N HIS A 143 1.77 10.90 -10.00
CA HIS A 143 0.35 11.12 -10.26
C HIS A 143 -0.58 10.42 -9.25
N PHE A 144 -0.17 9.26 -8.75
CA PHE A 144 -0.99 8.44 -7.86
C PHE A 144 -0.67 8.74 -6.39
N ASP A 145 -1.48 9.62 -5.77
CA ASP A 145 -1.36 9.99 -4.34
C ASP A 145 0.03 10.54 -3.96
N GLY A 146 0.72 11.19 -4.90
CA GLY A 146 2.07 11.69 -4.66
C GLY A 146 3.10 10.57 -4.40
N LYS A 147 2.84 9.35 -4.89
CA LYS A 147 3.69 8.17 -4.70
C LYS A 147 4.23 7.64 -6.02
N GLU A 148 5.34 6.92 -5.93
CA GLU A 148 5.89 6.20 -7.06
C GLU A 148 4.89 5.11 -7.48
N PRO A 149 4.67 4.87 -8.79
CA PRO A 149 3.64 3.93 -9.23
C PRO A 149 3.73 2.55 -8.58
N ARG A 150 4.95 2.00 -8.45
CA ARG A 150 5.17 0.70 -7.81
C ARG A 150 4.81 0.71 -6.32
N GLU A 151 5.11 1.80 -5.61
CA GLU A 151 4.74 1.97 -4.20
C GLU A 151 3.21 2.02 -4.07
N TYR A 152 2.55 2.90 -4.82
CA TYR A 152 1.09 3.04 -4.82
C TYR A 152 0.38 1.71 -5.12
N ILE A 153 0.78 1.03 -6.19
CA ILE A 153 0.16 -0.22 -6.63
C ILE A 153 0.39 -1.34 -5.61
N SER A 154 1.60 -1.43 -5.03
CA SER A 154 1.90 -2.40 -3.97
C SER A 154 1.04 -2.18 -2.72
N GLU A 155 0.91 -0.93 -2.27
CA GLU A 155 0.04 -0.58 -1.15
C GLU A 155 -1.43 -0.89 -1.44
N TYR A 156 -1.90 -0.55 -2.65
CA TYR A 156 -3.24 -0.89 -3.10
C TYR A 156 -3.47 -2.40 -3.00
N THR A 157 -2.62 -3.23 -3.64
CA THR A 157 -2.75 -4.69 -3.61
C THR A 157 -2.75 -5.24 -2.19
N LYS A 158 -1.85 -4.74 -1.33
CA LYS A 158 -1.81 -5.14 0.09
C LYS A 158 -3.13 -4.80 0.79
N SER A 159 -3.69 -3.62 0.55
CA SER A 159 -4.97 -3.23 1.13
C SER A 159 -6.12 -4.14 0.68
N ARG A 160 -6.10 -4.60 -0.58
CA ARG A 160 -7.11 -5.54 -1.11
C ARG A 160 -6.99 -6.90 -0.45
N PHE A 161 -5.79 -7.42 -0.24
CA PHE A 161 -5.58 -8.63 0.56
C PHE A 161 -6.12 -8.50 1.98
N VAL A 162 -5.85 -7.39 2.67
CA VAL A 162 -6.35 -7.14 4.03
C VAL A 162 -7.87 -7.13 4.05
N PHE A 163 -8.50 -6.41 3.11
CA PHE A 163 -9.96 -6.33 3.01
C PHE A 163 -10.60 -7.70 2.75
N HIS A 164 -10.16 -8.42 1.73
CA HIS A 164 -10.75 -9.72 1.36
C HIS A 164 -10.55 -10.77 2.45
N ARG A 165 -9.38 -10.78 3.09
CA ARG A 165 -9.12 -11.70 4.20
C ARG A 165 -10.05 -11.42 5.38
N ALA A 166 -10.22 -10.16 5.78
CA ALA A 166 -11.10 -9.79 6.87
C ALA A 166 -12.56 -10.22 6.59
N ASN A 167 -13.02 -10.08 5.34
CA ASN A 167 -14.37 -10.52 4.95
C ASN A 167 -14.53 -12.05 4.95
N MET A 168 -13.48 -12.79 4.61
CA MET A 168 -13.50 -14.26 4.56
C MET A 168 -13.25 -14.90 5.93
N GLU A 169 -12.75 -14.15 6.91
CA GLU A 169 -12.47 -14.61 8.27
C GLU A 169 -13.27 -13.81 9.32
N PRO A 170 -14.62 -13.94 9.36
CA PRO A 170 -15.48 -13.12 10.21
C PRO A 170 -15.23 -13.32 11.72
N ASN A 171 -14.63 -14.45 12.10
CA ASN A 171 -14.30 -14.78 13.49
C ASN A 171 -12.87 -14.35 13.88
N GLY A 172 -12.17 -13.63 13.01
CA GLY A 172 -10.83 -13.11 13.25
C GLY A 172 -9.73 -13.77 12.41
N PRO A 173 -8.52 -13.17 12.35
CA PRO A 173 -7.45 -13.64 11.49
C PRO A 173 -7.05 -15.09 11.77
N GLY A 174 -6.96 -15.90 10.70
CA GLY A 174 -6.52 -17.30 10.77
C GLY A 174 -7.64 -18.33 10.97
N THR A 175 -8.91 -17.92 11.11
CA THR A 175 -10.02 -18.86 11.32
C THR A 175 -10.46 -19.60 10.06
N GLY A 176 -10.07 -19.14 8.87
CA GLY A 176 -10.56 -19.69 7.59
C GLY A 176 -9.73 -20.82 6.99
N GLY A 177 -8.63 -21.23 7.65
CA GLY A 177 -7.73 -22.25 7.13
C GLY A 177 -6.98 -21.83 5.86
N SER A 178 -6.37 -22.80 5.18
CA SER A 178 -5.52 -22.52 4.00
C SER A 178 -6.32 -22.07 2.76
N ILE A 179 -7.59 -22.49 2.64
CA ILE A 179 -8.44 -22.16 1.49
C ILE A 179 -8.72 -20.66 1.35
N VAL A 180 -8.80 -19.93 2.47
CA VAL A 180 -8.98 -18.47 2.44
C VAL A 180 -7.85 -17.77 1.69
N HIS A 181 -6.62 -18.28 1.77
CA HIS A 181 -5.50 -17.67 1.03
C HIS A 181 -5.66 -17.81 -0.49
N VAL A 182 -6.25 -18.92 -0.95
CA VAL A 182 -6.55 -19.16 -2.37
C VAL A 182 -7.68 -18.24 -2.84
N MET A 183 -8.77 -18.19 -2.07
CA MET A 183 -9.93 -17.35 -2.38
C MET A 183 -9.56 -15.86 -2.39
N CYS A 184 -8.78 -15.39 -1.40
CA CYS A 184 -8.27 -14.02 -1.36
C CYS A 184 -7.43 -13.70 -2.60
N GLY A 185 -6.59 -14.65 -3.05
CA GLY A 185 -5.81 -14.49 -4.28
C GLY A 185 -6.69 -14.22 -5.49
N GLY A 186 -7.75 -15.02 -5.68
CA GLY A 186 -8.74 -14.81 -6.74
C GLY A 186 -9.41 -13.44 -6.67
N SER A 187 -9.87 -13.01 -5.49
CA SER A 187 -10.52 -11.69 -5.34
C SER A 187 -9.55 -10.51 -5.57
N VAL A 188 -8.27 -10.65 -5.22
CA VAL A 188 -7.27 -9.62 -5.51
C VAL A 188 -6.94 -9.55 -7.01
N ILE A 189 -6.91 -10.68 -7.70
CA ILE A 189 -6.79 -10.73 -9.16
C ILE A 189 -7.92 -9.92 -9.81
N GLU A 190 -9.17 -10.19 -9.43
CA GLU A 190 -10.34 -9.48 -9.97
C GLU A 190 -10.25 -7.95 -9.75
N ASP A 191 -9.82 -7.51 -8.57
CA ASP A 191 -9.63 -6.09 -8.29
C ASP A 191 -8.55 -5.47 -9.21
N LEU A 192 -7.41 -6.13 -9.37
CA LEU A 192 -6.32 -5.63 -10.21
C LEU A 192 -6.71 -5.59 -11.68
N GLU A 193 -7.41 -6.61 -12.16
CA GLU A 193 -7.91 -6.65 -13.53
C GLU A 193 -8.88 -5.51 -13.83
N LYS A 194 -9.74 -5.19 -12.86
CA LYS A 194 -10.66 -4.06 -12.95
C LYS A 194 -9.91 -2.73 -12.98
N MET A 195 -8.91 -2.55 -12.12
CA MET A 195 -8.11 -1.31 -12.09
C MET A 195 -7.33 -1.10 -13.39
N ILE A 196 -6.76 -2.17 -13.96
CA ILE A 196 -6.10 -2.12 -15.27
C ILE A 196 -7.11 -1.77 -16.37
N GLU A 197 -8.29 -2.39 -16.37
CA GLU A 197 -9.35 -2.08 -17.32
C GLU A 197 -9.77 -0.60 -17.25
N GLU A 198 -9.96 -0.05 -16.05
CA GLU A 198 -10.30 1.36 -15.84
C GLU A 198 -9.18 2.30 -16.31
N THR A 199 -7.92 1.92 -16.06
CA THR A 199 -6.74 2.67 -16.52
C THR A 199 -6.68 2.70 -18.05
N VAL A 200 -6.83 1.54 -18.71
CA VAL A 200 -6.82 1.46 -20.17
C VAL A 200 -8.02 2.17 -20.80
N CYS A 201 -9.19 2.12 -20.15
CA CYS A 201 -10.36 2.91 -20.56
C CYS A 201 -10.01 4.40 -20.63
N THR A 202 -9.39 4.91 -19.57
CA THR A 202 -8.96 6.32 -19.49
C THR A 202 -7.96 6.67 -20.59
N LEU A 203 -6.94 5.82 -20.79
CA LEU A 203 -5.92 6.04 -21.83
C LEU A 203 -6.50 5.99 -23.25
N SER A 204 -7.50 5.13 -23.50
CA SER A 204 -8.16 5.04 -24.80
C SER A 204 -8.89 6.31 -25.21
N LEU A 205 -9.34 7.13 -24.25
CA LEU A 205 -9.97 8.43 -24.53
C LEU A 205 -8.98 9.43 -25.17
N SER A 206 -7.68 9.19 -25.02
CA SER A 206 -6.62 10.05 -25.54
C SER A 206 -5.96 9.51 -26.81
N SER A 207 -6.43 8.36 -27.34
CA SER A 207 -5.83 7.74 -28.52
C SER A 207 -6.80 6.83 -29.28
N ASP A 208 -7.02 7.14 -30.56
CA ASP A 208 -7.80 6.31 -31.49
C ASP A 208 -7.12 4.97 -31.82
N SER A 209 -5.85 4.80 -31.44
CA SER A 209 -5.09 3.56 -31.65
C SER A 209 -5.45 2.44 -30.67
N ILE A 210 -6.34 2.72 -29.71
CA ILE A 210 -6.83 1.77 -28.71
C ILE A 210 -8.33 1.57 -28.91
N ASN A 211 -8.71 0.50 -29.60
CA ASN A 211 -10.12 0.08 -29.65
C ASN A 211 -10.50 -0.57 -28.32
N PHE A 212 -10.94 0.24 -27.36
CA PHE A 212 -11.22 -0.21 -26.00
C PHE A 212 -12.31 -1.29 -25.92
N LYS A 213 -13.32 -1.26 -26.80
CA LYS A 213 -14.40 -2.24 -26.79
C LYS A 213 -13.85 -3.65 -27.08
N ASP A 214 -13.07 -3.78 -28.14
CA ASP A 214 -12.49 -5.06 -28.53
C ASP A 214 -11.41 -5.48 -27.54
N TRP A 215 -10.58 -4.53 -27.09
CA TRP A 215 -9.57 -4.75 -26.06
C TRP A 215 -10.18 -5.32 -24.77
N LYS A 216 -11.29 -4.74 -24.29
CA LYS A 216 -11.99 -5.17 -23.08
C LYS A 216 -12.60 -6.56 -23.23
N GLN A 217 -13.10 -6.89 -24.42
CA GLN A 217 -13.61 -8.24 -24.69
C GLN A 217 -12.48 -9.28 -24.58
N GLN A 218 -11.32 -8.98 -25.17
CA GLN A 218 -10.13 -9.83 -25.07
C GLN A 218 -9.61 -9.93 -23.63
N TRP A 219 -9.53 -8.80 -22.92
CA TRP A 219 -9.07 -8.72 -21.52
C TRP A 219 -9.88 -9.63 -20.57
N ARG A 220 -11.19 -9.70 -20.80
CA ARG A 220 -12.13 -10.51 -20.00
C ARG A 220 -12.26 -11.95 -20.49
N GLY A 221 -11.48 -12.37 -21.49
CA GLY A 221 -11.56 -13.71 -22.07
C GLY A 221 -12.88 -14.01 -22.79
N LYS A 222 -13.57 -12.98 -23.30
CA LYS A 222 -14.87 -13.09 -24.00
C LYS A 222 -14.74 -13.02 -25.53
N ALA A 223 -13.51 -13.06 -26.05
CA ALA A 223 -13.18 -12.95 -27.47
C ALA A 223 -12.75 -14.30 -28.04
#